data_AF-A0A950EBK4-F1
#
_entry.id   AF-A0A950EBK4-F1
#
_cell.length_a   1.000
_cell.length_b   1.000
_cell.length_c   1.000
_cell.angle_alpha   90.00
_cell.angle_beta   90.00
_cell.angle_gamma   90.00
#
_symmetry.space_group_name_H-M   'P 1'
#
loop_
_entity.id
_entity.type
_entity.pdbx_description
1 polymer ?
#
loop_
_entity_poly.entity_id
_entity_poly.type
_entity_poly.pdbx_seq_one_letter_code
_entity_poly.pdbx_strand_id
1 'polypeptide(L)' 'MWEGWKDPAIDEWLSTCTIITGEPNEFVAQIHTRMSAILPEEDHAKWLRSR' A
#
# COMPACT_ATOMS: atom_id res chain seq x y z
N MET A 1 0.42 -3.78 0.56
CA MET A 1 1.24 -4.93 0.96
C MET A 1 1.72 -4.71 2.38
N TRP A 2 1.94 -5.78 3.14
CA TRP A 2 2.44 -5.68 4.51
C TRP A 2 3.33 -6.87 4.83
N GLU A 3 4.20 -6.69 5.81
CA GLU A 3 5.07 -7.74 6.34
C GLU A 3 5.22 -7.57 7.85
N GLY A 4 5.29 -8.70 8.56
CA GLY A 4 5.73 -8.76 9.95
C GLY A 4 7.18 -9.22 10.00
N TRP A 5 8.04 -8.45 10.68
CA TRP A 5 9.42 -8.80 10.96
C TRP A 5 9.60 -8.96 12.46
N LYS A 6 10.16 -10.09 12.91
CA LYS A 6 10.49 -10.29 14.33
C LYS A 6 11.88 -9.71 14.60
N ASP A 7 11.95 -8.69 15.44
CA ASP A 7 13.22 -8.08 15.83
C ASP A 7 14.04 -9.07 16.69
N PRO A 8 15.20 -9.55 16.22
CA PRO A 8 15.99 -10.52 16.96
C PRO A 8 16.67 -9.94 18.21
N ALA A 9 16.75 -8.61 18.34
CA ALA A 9 17.38 -7.96 19.49
C ALA A 9 16.43 -7.80 20.69
N ILE A 10 15.14 -7.59 20.44
CA ILE A 10 14.13 -7.34 21.49
C ILE A 10 13.00 -8.37 21.52
N ASP A 11 12.99 -9.34 20.61
CA ASP A 11 11.99 -10.40 20.45
C ASP A 11 10.55 -9.92 20.17
N GLU A 12 10.40 -8.69 19.66
CA GLU A 12 9.11 -8.08 19.33
C GLU A 12 8.78 -8.19 17.84
N TRP A 13 7.48 -8.24 17.52
CA TRP A 13 7.01 -8.21 16.14
C TRP A 13 6.77 -6.78 15.66
N LEU A 14 7.45 -6.38 14.59
CA LEU A 14 7.22 -5.15 13.87
C LEU A 14 6.38 -5.41 12.62
N SER A 15 5.18 -4.85 12.58
CA SER A 15 4.33 -4.86 11.39
C SER A 15 4.58 -3.61 10.57
N THR A 16 4.98 -3.78 9.31
CA THR A 16 5.19 -2.68 8.37
C THR A 16 4.33 -2.85 7.13
N CYS A 17 4.05 -1.75 6.46
CA CYS A 17 3.33 -1.75 5.19
C CYS A 17 3.90 -0.69 4.25
N THR A 18 3.53 -0.81 2.98
CA THR A 18 3.90 0.16 1.95
C THR A 18 2.71 0.51 1.07
N ILE A 19 2.75 1.73 0.53
CA ILE A 19 1.77 2.25 -0.41
C ILE A 19 2.19 1.86 -1.83
N ILE A 20 1.26 1.29 -2.58
CA ILE A 20 1.47 1.00 -4.00
C ILE A 20 1.29 2.31 -4.78
N THR A 21 2.26 2.62 -5.63
CA THR A 21 2.20 3.78 -6.54
C THR A 21 2.23 3.33 -8.00
N GLY A 22 1.68 4.17 -8.87
CA GLY A 22 1.59 3.96 -10.31
C GLY A 22 1.74 5.26 -11.10
N GLU A 23 1.38 5.20 -12.38
CA GLU A 23 1.27 6.39 -13.23
C GLU A 23 0.19 7.33 -12.71
N PRO A 24 0.37 8.65 -12.85
CA PRO A 24 -0.61 9.64 -12.43
C PRO A 24 -1.76 9.75 -13.45
N ASN A 25 -2.92 10.19 -12.98
CA ASN A 25 -3.97 10.70 -13.88
C ASN A 25 -3.61 12.11 -14.39
N GLU A 26 -4.42 12.65 -15.31
CA GLU A 26 -4.16 13.97 -15.94
C GLU A 26 -4.04 15.12 -14.93
N PHE A 27 -4.77 15.05 -13.82
CA PHE A 27 -4.72 16.06 -12.78
C PHE A 27 -3.39 15.98 -12.01
N VAL A 28 -3.04 14.80 -11.50
CA VAL A 28 -1.83 14.60 -10.69
C VAL A 28 -0.57 14.76 -11.53
N ALA A 29 -0.60 14.44 -12.83
CA ALA A 29 0.52 14.58 -13.76
C ALA A 29 1.04 16.02 -13.87
N GLN A 30 0.20 17.02 -13.56
CA GLN A 30 0.60 18.42 -13.52
C GLN A 30 1.51 18.76 -12.33
N ILE A 31 1.57 17.88 -11.33
CA ILE A 31 2.29 18.10 -10.07
C ILE A 31 3.39 17.06 -9.88
N HIS A 32 3.14 15.79 -10.22
CA HIS A 32 4.09 14.69 -9.99
C HIS A 32 3.92 13.54 -10.98
N THR A 33 5.01 12.82 -11.27
CA THR A 33 5.07 11.70 -12.24
C THR A 33 4.56 10.37 -11.69
N ARG A 34 4.01 10.36 -10.47
CA ARG A 34 3.54 9.16 -9.76
C ARG A 34 2.33 9.50 -8.90
N MET A 35 1.44 8.52 -8.73
CA MET A 35 0.25 8.61 -7.90
C MET A 35 0.07 7.34 -7.07
N SER A 36 -0.53 7.44 -5.89
CA SER A 36 -0.94 6.26 -5.12
C SER A 36 -2.08 5.51 -5.81
N ALA A 37 -2.09 4.18 -5.73
CA ALA A 37 -3.21 3.37 -6.17
C ALA A 37 -4.40 3.57 -5.21
N ILE A 38 -5.39 4.36 -5.62
CA ILE A 38 -6.62 4.60 -4.86
C ILE A 38 -7.70 3.64 -5.39
N LEU A 39 -8.29 2.87 -4.50
CA LEU A 39 -9.33 1.89 -4.85
C LEU A 39 -10.73 2.47 -4.60
N PRO A 40 -11.69 2.28 -5.53
CA PRO A 40 -13.11 2.49 -5.26
C PRO A 40 -13.58 1.64 -4.08
N GLU A 41 -14.59 2.11 -3.34
CA GLU A 41 -15.09 1.44 -2.13
C GLU A 41 -15.57 0.01 -2.41
N GLU A 42 -16.22 -0.22 -3.56
CA GLU A 42 -16.71 -1.55 -3.97
C GLU A 42 -15.60 -2.60 -4.11
N ASP A 43 -14.36 -2.17 -4.37
CA ASP A 43 -13.21 -3.05 -4.60
C ASP A 43 -12.44 -3.36 -3.31
N HIS A 44 -12.74 -2.71 -2.18
CA HIS A 44 -12.00 -2.92 -0.93
C HIS A 44 -12.09 -4.37 -0.46
N ALA A 45 -13.28 -4.97 -0.51
CA ALA A 45 -13.49 -6.36 -0.09
C ALA A 45 -12.73 -7.35 -0.99
N LYS A 46 -12.66 -7.07 -2.30
CA LYS A 46 -11.90 -7.88 -3.25
C LYS A 46 -10.40 -7.77 -2.97
N TRP A 47 -9.91 -6.58 -2.65
CA TRP A 47 -8.51 -6.33 -2.32
C TRP A 47 -8.06 -6.98 -1.00
N LEU A 48 -8.90 -6.93 0.03
CA LEU A 48 -8.59 -7.45 1.37
C LEU A 48 -8.89 -8.94 1.56
N ARG A 49 -9.53 -9.58 0.59
CA ARG A 49 -9.84 -11.01 0.66
C ARG A 49 -8.55 -11.82 0.75
N SER A 50 -8.38 -12.58 1.84
CA SER A 50 -7.33 -13.59 1.94
C SER A 50 -7.59 -14.69 0.92
N ARG A 51 -6.53 -15.22 0.30
CA ARG A 51 -6.64 -16.44 -0.49
C ARG A 51 -6.82 -17.66 0.42
#